data_AF-A0A653YBU2-F1
#
_entry.id   AF-A0A653YBU2-F1
#
_cell.length_a   1.000
_cell.length_b   1.000
_cell.length_c   1.000
_cell.angle_alpha   90.00
_cell.angle_beta   90.00
_cell.angle_gamma   90.00
#
_symmetry.space_group_name_H-M   'P 1'
#
loop_
_entity.id
_entity.type
_entity.pdbx_description
1 polymer ?
#
loop_
_entity_poly.entity_id
_entity_poly.type
_entity_poly.pdbx_seq_one_letter_code
_entity_poly.pdbx_strand_id
1 'polypeptide(L)' 'MTSPYTAHNVDAAIVHLERVLSAEGANSLFGQTYWRKRVQQVSATRGLQRDQRIRLERLMKLLACDACEATCQ' A
#
# COMPACT_ATOMS: atom_id res chain seq x y z
N MET A 1 11.56 -8.12 -13.38
CA MET A 1 10.94 -6.79 -13.21
C MET A 1 11.61 -6.13 -12.02
N THR A 2 12.49 -5.17 -12.28
CA THR A 2 13.21 -4.43 -11.23
C THR A 2 12.23 -3.44 -10.62
N SER A 3 11.94 -3.58 -9.32
CA SER A 3 11.15 -2.59 -8.61
C SER A 3 11.88 -1.24 -8.71
N PRO A 4 11.22 -0.15 -9.15
CA PRO A 4 11.85 1.18 -9.24
C PRO A 4 12.21 1.76 -7.87
N TYR A 5 11.84 1.07 -6.79
CA TYR A 5 12.14 1.46 -5.42
C TYR A 5 13.48 0.87 -4.97
N THR A 6 14.36 1.75 -4.51
CA THR A 6 15.56 1.37 -3.76
C THR A 6 15.21 1.25 -2.27
N ALA A 7 16.00 0.52 -1.48
CA ALA A 7 15.78 0.39 -0.04
C ALA A 7 15.71 1.76 0.69
N HIS A 8 16.38 2.79 0.15
CA HIS A 8 16.31 4.17 0.65
C HIS A 8 14.97 4.86 0.35
N ASN A 9 14.38 4.60 -0.82
CA ASN A 9 13.15 5.27 -1.24
C ASN A 9 11.89 4.48 -0.86
N VAL A 10 12.06 3.21 -0.50
CA VAL A 10 10.95 2.32 -0.10
C VAL A 10 10.28 2.83 1.17
N ASP A 11 11.03 3.38 2.13
CA ASP A 11 10.46 3.87 3.37
C ASP A 11 9.63 5.13 3.15
N ALA A 12 10.16 6.08 2.37
CA ALA A 12 9.43 7.27 1.96
C ALA A 12 8.17 6.92 1.15
N ALA A 13 8.24 5.90 0.28
CA ALA A 13 7.09 5.41 -0.46
C ALA A 13 6.03 4.78 0.46
N ILE A 14 6.44 4.01 1.47
CA ILE A 14 5.53 3.43 2.48
C ILE A 14 4.87 4.54 3.30
N VAL A 15 5.63 5.52 3.80
CA VAL A 15 5.09 6.69 4.54
C VAL A 15 4.08 7.45 3.70
N HIS A 16 4.37 7.65 2.41
CA HIS A 16 3.44 8.29 1.50
C HIS A 16 2.15 7.48 1.32
N LEU A 17 2.26 6.16 1.13
CA LEU A 17 1.10 5.27 1.03
C LEU A 17 0.26 5.27 2.30
N GLU A 18 0.89 5.24 3.48
CA GLU A 18 0.19 5.34 4.77
C GLU A 18 -0.58 6.65 4.88
N ARG A 19 0.05 7.79 4.57
CA ARG A 19 -0.63 9.10 4.63
C ARG A 19 -1.79 9.22 3.67
N VAL A 20 -1.60 8.76 2.42
CA VAL A 20 -2.65 8.82 1.41
C VAL A 20 -3.79 7.88 1.78
N LEU A 21 -3.51 6.63 2.17
CA LEU A 21 -4.54 5.67 2.57
C LEU A 21 -5.25 6.04 3.87
N SER A 22 -4.60 6.77 4.78
CA SER A 22 -5.25 7.35 5.97
C SER A 22 -6.03 8.62 5.69
N ALA A 23 -5.81 9.30 4.56
CA ALA A 23 -6.62 10.44 4.16
C ALA A 23 -7.98 9.94 3.68
N GLU A 24 -9.04 10.30 4.41
CA GLU A 24 -10.44 10.07 4.02
C GLU A 24 -10.65 10.59 2.59
N GLY A 25 -10.74 9.69 1.61
CA GLY A 25 -10.93 10.03 0.20
C GLY A 25 -9.84 9.54 -0.78
N ALA A 26 -8.74 8.93 -0.34
CA ALA A 26 -7.79 8.34 -1.30
C ALA A 26 -8.38 7.21 -2.16
N ASN A 27 -9.38 6.50 -1.65
CA ASN A 27 -10.17 5.54 -2.42
C ASN A 27 -11.17 6.19 -3.39
N SER A 28 -11.44 7.49 -3.23
CA SER A 28 -12.31 8.27 -4.12
C SER A 28 -11.54 8.77 -5.36
N LEU A 29 -10.28 9.18 -5.19
CA LEU A 29 -9.41 9.63 -6.30
C LEU A 29 -8.87 8.46 -7.15
N PHE A 30 -8.52 7.35 -6.51
CA PHE A 30 -8.09 6.13 -7.18
C PHE A 30 -8.75 4.93 -6.53
N GLY A 31 -9.34 4.03 -7.33
CA GLY A 31 -9.98 2.84 -6.78
C GLY A 31 -9.00 1.95 -5.99
N GLN A 32 -9.48 1.25 -4.97
CA GLN A 32 -8.67 0.37 -4.11
C GLN A 32 -7.77 -0.60 -4.88
N THR A 33 -8.19 -1.09 -6.05
CA THR A 33 -7.39 -1.98 -6.92
C THR A 33 -6.09 -1.33 -7.38
N TYR A 34 -6.07 -0.02 -7.59
CA TYR A 34 -4.85 0.74 -7.90
C TYR A 34 -3.88 0.71 -6.72
N TRP A 35 -4.36 1.04 -5.52
CA TRP A 35 -3.55 1.03 -4.30
C TRP A 35 -3.01 -0.35 -3.98
N ARG A 36 -3.83 -1.40 -4.14
CA ARG A 36 -3.40 -2.80 -3.97
C ARG A 36 -2.23 -3.16 -4.90
N LYS A 37 -2.32 -2.79 -6.18
CA LYS A 37 -1.24 -2.99 -7.15
C LYS A 37 0.03 -2.23 -6.74
N ARG A 38 -0.10 -1.01 -6.21
CA ARG A 38 1.04 -0.22 -5.72
C ARG A 38 1.72 -0.83 -4.50
N VAL A 39 0.94 -1.24 -3.50
CA VAL A 39 1.47 -1.93 -2.31
C VAL A 39 2.17 -3.24 -2.70
N GLN A 40 1.61 -4.00 -3.65
CA GLN A 40 2.25 -5.20 -4.21
C GLN A 40 3.55 -4.91 -4.96
N GLN A 41 3.63 -3.81 -5.72
CA GLN A 41 4.87 -3.41 -6.38
C GLN A 41 5.97 -3.06 -5.37
N VAL A 42 5.61 -2.36 -4.30
CA VAL A 42 6.56 -2.00 -3.23
C VAL A 42 7.01 -3.27 -2.49
N SER A 43 6.09 -4.19 -2.18
CA SER A 43 6.42 -5.46 -1.50
C SER A 43 7.27 -6.42 -2.36
N ALA A 44 7.22 -6.30 -3.69
CA ALA A 44 8.10 -7.02 -4.61
C ALA A 44 9.56 -6.50 -4.62
N THR A 45 9.86 -5.42 -3.88
CA THR A 45 11.21 -4.87 -3.77
C THR A 45 12.12 -5.82 -2.99
N ARG A 46 13.25 -6.21 -3.57
CA ARG A 46 14.26 -7.02 -2.89
C ARG A 46 14.99 -6.19 -1.83
N GLY A 47 15.27 -6.79 -0.67
CA GLY A 47 15.99 -6.11 0.43
C GLY A 47 15.12 -5.31 1.39
N LEU A 48 13.79 -5.51 1.38
CA LEU A 48 12.89 -4.91 2.37
C LEU A 48 13.28 -5.31 3.80
N GLN A 49 13.34 -4.33 4.68
CA GLN A 49 13.51 -4.58 6.11
C GLN A 49 12.24 -5.20 6.71
N ARG A 50 12.38 -5.87 7.86
CA ARG A 50 11.24 -6.52 8.53
C ARG A 50 10.13 -5.52 8.89
N ASP A 51 10.51 -4.35 9.40
CA ASP A 51 9.59 -3.26 9.73
C ASP A 51 8.81 -2.75 8.51
N GLN A 52 9.49 -2.63 7.37
CA GLN A 52 8.87 -2.20 6.11
C GLN A 52 7.82 -3.21 5.62
N ARG A 53 8.08 -4.52 5.77
CA ARG A 53 7.09 -5.56 5.43
C ARG A 53 5.87 -5.51 6.34
N ILE A 54 6.08 -5.33 7.66
CA ILE A 54 4.98 -5.25 8.63
C ILE A 54 4.07 -4.05 8.29
N ARG A 55 4.63 -2.91 7.92
CA ARG A 55 3.87 -1.73 7.48
C ARG A 55 3.08 -1.99 6.20
N LEU A 56 3.70 -2.60 5.19
CA LEU A 56 3.03 -2.99 3.94
C LEU A 56 1.88 -3.98 4.16
N GLU A 57 2.06 -4.98 5.04
CA GLU A 57 1.00 -5.92 5.38
C GLU A 57 -0.18 -5.25 6.07
N ARG A 58 0.07 -4.28 6.96
CA ARG A 58 -1.00 -3.47 7.57
C ARG A 58 -1.79 -2.68 6.52
N LEU A 59 -1.09 -2.07 5.57
CA LEU A 59 -1.75 -1.36 4.45
C LEU A 59 -2.59 -2.31 3.58
N MET A 60 -2.11 -3.52 3.28
CA MET A 60 -2.90 -4.51 2.54
C MET A 60 -4.15 -4.95 3.31
N LYS A 61 -4.06 -5.09 4.64
CA LYS A 61 -5.21 -5.42 5.49
C LYS A 61 -6.23 -4.29 5.53
N LEU A 62 -5.79 -3.03 5.61
CA LEU A 62 -6.67 -1.85 5.52
C LEU A 62 -7.43 -1.84 4.19
N LEU A 63 -6.72 -2.03 3.07
CA LEU A 63 -7.31 -2.13 1.73
C LEU A 63 -8.20 -3.36 1.51
N ALA A 64 -8.09 -4.40 2.35
CA ALA A 64 -8.96 -5.57 2.31
C ALA A 64 -10.20 -5.38 3.20
N CYS A 65 -10.07 -4.65 4.30
CA CYS A 65 -11.16 -4.33 5.21
C CYS A 65 -12.08 -3.25 4.62
N ASP A 66 -11.52 -2.23 3.99
CA ASP A 66 -12.29 -1.18 3.31
C ASP A 66 -13.09 -1.75 2.11
N ALA A 67 -12.63 -2.87 1.53
CA ALA A 67 -13.38 -3.59 0.50
C ALA A 67 -14.64 -4.30 1.04
N CYS A 68 -14.72 -4.57 2.36
CA CYS A 68 -15.89 -5.25 2.91
C CYS A 68 -17.11 -4.33 3.03
N GLU A 69 -16.92 -3.01 3.03
CA GLU A 69 -18.03 -2.05 3.02
C GLU A 69 -18.77 -2.03 1.66
N ALA A 70 -18.14 -2.48 0.58
CA ALA A 70 -18.70 -2.41 -0.77
C ALA A 70 -19.57 -3.62 -1.20
N THR A 71 -19.81 -4.63 -0.34
CA THR A 71 -20.59 -5.84 -0.72
C THR A 71 -21.84 -6.08 0.14
N CYS A 72 -22.34 -5.08 0.87
CA CYS A 72 -23.73 -5.10 1.35
C CYS A 72 -24.58 -4.23 0.42
N GLN A 73 -25.00 -4.80 -0.71
CA GLN A 73 -26.16 -4.31 -1.45
C GLN A 73 -27.04 -5.49 -1.86
#